data_AF-A0A259ISF0-F1
#
_entry.id   AF-A0A259ISF0-F1
#
_cell.length_a   1.000
_cell.length_b   1.000
_cell.length_c   1.000
_cell.angle_alpha   90.00
_cell.angle_beta   90.00
_cell.angle_gamma   90.00
#
_symmetry.space_group_name_H-M   'P 1'
#
loop_
_entity.id
_entity.type
_entity.pdbx_description
1 polymer ?
#
loop_
_entity_poly.entity_id
_entity_poly.type
_entity_poly.pdbx_seq_one_letter_code
_entity_poly.pdbx_strand_id
1 'polypeptide(L)'
;LRASGADIVFPVSYFNDALQIIRAMRQQKIEMPIVGGAAGYIIPDFTKGLGEYADGVFSIAPANYDLAPALAAKYKEKYGTFMTHEVIMYGAALEHMAKAIDTAKSRDPDKIRDAIAALKLCGEGFAKGIPGGCTAFDATGLSSTAYPIFVEWRGADLVTVYPFETAKAAARWNGKTLN
;
A
#
# COMPACT_ATOMS: atom_id res chain seq x y z
N LEU A 1 -11.36 -24.36 4.52
CA LEU A 1 -11.16 -23.92 3.11
C LEU A 1 -11.83 -24.85 2.10
N ARG A 2 -11.36 -26.08 1.85
CA ARG A 2 -11.98 -26.96 0.82
C ARG A 2 -13.49 -27.19 0.99
N ALA A 3 -13.92 -27.46 2.23
CA ALA A 3 -15.33 -27.72 2.53
C ALA A 3 -16.14 -26.45 2.82
N SER A 4 -15.55 -25.25 2.73
CA SER A 4 -16.24 -24.03 3.18
C SER A 4 -17.18 -23.42 2.15
N GLY A 5 -17.03 -23.76 0.86
CA GLY A 5 -17.77 -23.09 -0.21
C GLY A 5 -17.39 -21.61 -0.41
N ALA A 6 -16.30 -21.14 0.20
CA ALA A 6 -15.83 -19.77 0.05
C ALA A 6 -15.19 -19.54 -1.31
N ASP A 7 -15.37 -18.32 -1.84
CA ASP A 7 -14.75 -17.88 -3.09
C ASP A 7 -13.40 -17.17 -2.87
N ILE A 8 -13.18 -16.58 -1.70
CA ILE A 8 -12.00 -15.76 -1.37
C ILE A 8 -11.55 -16.03 0.08
N VAL A 9 -10.24 -15.97 0.33
CA VAL A 9 -9.66 -16.05 1.68
C VAL A 9 -9.07 -14.70 2.09
N PHE A 10 -9.51 -14.18 3.23
CA PHE A 10 -8.95 -12.99 3.88
C PHE A 10 -8.20 -13.39 5.16
N PRO A 11 -6.92 -13.81 5.07
CA PRO A 11 -6.16 -14.16 6.25
C PRO A 11 -5.80 -12.87 7.03
N VAL A 12 -6.53 -12.57 8.09
CA VAL A 12 -6.18 -11.51 9.04
C VAL A 12 -5.16 -12.08 10.00
N SER A 13 -3.87 -11.93 9.68
CA SER A 13 -2.79 -12.57 10.42
C SER A 13 -1.52 -11.73 10.42
N TYR A 14 -0.62 -12.03 11.36
CA TYR A 14 0.73 -11.48 11.35
C TYR A 14 1.59 -12.17 10.29
N PHE A 15 2.72 -11.53 9.96
CA PHE A 15 3.61 -11.94 8.88
C PHE A 15 3.94 -13.44 8.87
N ASN A 16 4.40 -14.00 9.99
CA ASN A 16 4.80 -15.41 10.04
C ASN A 16 3.64 -16.37 9.75
N ASP A 17 2.46 -16.09 10.29
CA ASP A 17 1.26 -16.90 10.05
C ASP A 17 0.79 -16.77 8.61
N ALA A 18 0.85 -15.57 8.03
CA ALA A 18 0.56 -15.34 6.62
C ALA A 18 1.39 -16.24 5.71
N LEU A 19 2.71 -16.34 5.97
CA LEU A 19 3.60 -17.21 5.20
C LEU A 19 3.17 -18.68 5.31
N GLN A 20 2.79 -19.15 6.51
CA GLN A 20 2.37 -20.55 6.70
C GLN A 20 1.03 -20.84 6.05
N ILE A 21 0.05 -19.95 6.20
CA ILE A 21 -1.28 -20.09 5.60
C ILE A 21 -1.16 -20.18 4.07
N ILE A 22 -0.44 -19.24 3.46
CA ILE A 22 -0.30 -19.19 2.00
C ILE A 22 0.47 -20.41 1.50
N ARG A 23 1.58 -20.77 2.16
CA ARG A 23 2.36 -21.97 1.81
C ARG A 23 1.50 -23.23 1.86
N ALA A 24 0.72 -23.41 2.92
CA ALA A 24 -0.17 -24.56 3.07
C ALA A 24 -1.25 -24.57 1.98
N MET A 25 -1.85 -23.41 1.65
CA MET A 25 -2.82 -23.30 0.55
C MET A 25 -2.20 -23.71 -0.79
N ARG A 26 -1.01 -23.21 -1.13
CA ARG A 26 -0.32 -23.53 -2.39
C ARG A 26 0.09 -25.00 -2.46
N GLN A 27 0.68 -25.55 -1.40
CA GLN A 27 1.07 -26.97 -1.34
C GLN A 27 -0.13 -27.91 -1.47
N GLN A 28 -1.29 -27.49 -0.93
CA GLN A 28 -2.54 -28.22 -1.10
C GLN A 28 -3.24 -27.93 -2.43
N LYS A 29 -2.68 -27.12 -3.34
CA LYS A 29 -3.36 -26.74 -4.58
C LYS A 29 -4.75 -26.13 -4.32
N ILE A 30 -4.85 -25.33 -3.26
CA ILE A 30 -6.02 -24.50 -3.00
C ILE A 30 -5.81 -23.20 -3.79
N GLU A 31 -6.58 -23.05 -4.86
CA GLU A 31 -6.42 -21.95 -5.81
C GLU A 31 -7.28 -20.72 -5.48
N MET A 32 -8.05 -20.75 -4.38
CA MET A 32 -8.82 -19.60 -3.93
C MET A 32 -7.93 -18.34 -3.85
N PRO A 33 -8.38 -17.19 -4.37
CA PRO A 33 -7.67 -15.94 -4.23
C PRO A 33 -7.49 -15.59 -2.75
N ILE A 34 -6.31 -15.04 -2.44
CA ILE A 34 -5.92 -14.61 -1.11
C ILE A 34 -5.84 -13.09 -1.12
N VAL A 35 -6.50 -12.44 -0.17
CA VAL A 35 -6.44 -10.98 0.03
C VAL A 35 -5.92 -10.68 1.43
N GLY A 36 -4.68 -10.22 1.50
CA GLY A 36 -4.03 -9.75 2.72
C GLY A 36 -4.46 -8.34 3.15
N GLY A 37 -4.01 -7.94 4.34
CA GLY A 37 -4.35 -6.67 4.99
C GLY A 37 -3.17 -5.73 5.17
N ALA A 38 -2.42 -5.44 4.11
CA ALA A 38 -1.22 -4.60 4.12
C ALA A 38 -0.12 -5.16 5.03
N ALA A 39 0.62 -4.29 5.74
CA ALA A 39 1.73 -4.63 6.63
C ALA A 39 2.65 -5.73 6.04
N GLY A 40 2.78 -6.86 6.74
CA GLY A 40 3.62 -7.99 6.35
C GLY A 40 3.30 -8.61 4.98
N TYR A 41 2.13 -8.35 4.41
CA TYR A 41 1.79 -8.84 3.06
C TYR A 41 2.47 -8.05 1.95
N ILE A 42 2.97 -6.84 2.21
CA ILE A 42 3.44 -5.91 1.16
C ILE A 42 4.82 -5.33 1.46
N ILE A 43 5.65 -6.14 2.10
CA ILE A 43 7.07 -5.86 2.39
C ILE A 43 7.99 -6.80 1.62
N PRO A 44 9.28 -6.46 1.42
CA PRO A 44 10.21 -7.28 0.66
C PRO A 44 10.35 -8.71 1.20
N ASP A 45 10.22 -8.90 2.51
CA ASP A 45 10.39 -10.21 3.13
C ASP A 45 9.24 -11.17 2.80
N PHE A 46 8.10 -10.66 2.30
CA PHE A 46 6.99 -11.50 1.86
C PHE A 46 7.37 -12.39 0.68
N THR A 47 7.93 -11.81 -0.39
CA THR A 47 8.41 -12.59 -1.54
C THR A 47 9.64 -13.41 -1.19
N LYS A 48 10.54 -12.92 -0.33
CA LYS A 48 11.68 -13.72 0.16
C LYS A 48 11.21 -14.97 0.93
N GLY A 49 10.17 -14.84 1.75
CA GLY A 49 9.66 -15.92 2.58
C GLY A 49 8.81 -16.95 1.84
N LEU A 50 8.07 -16.53 0.81
CA LEU A 50 7.18 -17.39 0.04
C LEU A 50 7.76 -17.87 -1.30
N GLY A 51 8.75 -17.17 -1.86
CA GLY A 51 9.24 -17.44 -3.21
C GLY A 51 8.10 -17.34 -4.23
N GLU A 52 7.98 -18.35 -5.09
CA GLU A 52 6.93 -18.43 -6.10
C GLU A 52 5.50 -18.43 -5.53
N TYR A 53 5.32 -18.83 -4.26
CA TYR A 53 4.00 -18.87 -3.63
C TYR A 53 3.41 -17.48 -3.35
N ALA A 54 4.21 -16.42 -3.41
CA ALA A 54 3.75 -15.05 -3.30
C ALA A 54 2.98 -14.58 -4.54
N ASP A 55 3.28 -15.13 -5.72
CA ASP A 55 2.69 -14.66 -6.97
C ASP A 55 1.15 -14.81 -6.95
N GLY A 56 0.47 -13.75 -7.42
CA GLY A 56 -0.99 -13.68 -7.44
C GLY A 56 -1.64 -13.55 -6.05
N VAL A 57 -0.87 -13.32 -4.99
CA VAL A 57 -1.45 -12.90 -3.70
C VAL A 57 -1.81 -11.42 -3.78
N PHE A 58 -3.06 -11.11 -3.43
CA PHE A 58 -3.54 -9.74 -3.32
C PHE A 58 -3.34 -9.21 -1.91
N SER A 59 -3.32 -7.88 -1.79
CA SER A 59 -3.46 -7.19 -0.52
C SER A 59 -4.18 -5.87 -0.72
N ILE A 60 -4.94 -5.45 0.29
CA ILE A 60 -5.30 -4.03 0.42
C ILE A 60 -4.03 -3.27 0.82
N ALA A 61 -3.82 -2.09 0.27
CA ALA A 61 -2.71 -1.21 0.63
C ALA A 61 -3.17 0.25 0.73
N PRO A 62 -2.62 1.03 1.66
CA PRO A 62 -2.90 2.46 1.76
C PRO A 62 -2.09 3.29 0.75
N ALA A 63 -1.00 2.75 0.21
CA ALA A 63 -0.17 3.35 -0.83
C ALA A 63 0.69 2.27 -1.50
N ASN A 64 1.17 2.54 -2.72
CA ASN A 64 2.13 1.69 -3.41
C ASN A 64 3.13 2.52 -4.21
N TYR A 65 4.35 2.01 -4.37
CA TYR A 65 5.45 2.75 -4.98
C TYR A 65 5.29 2.99 -6.48
N ASP A 66 4.49 2.16 -7.15
CA ASP A 66 4.17 2.28 -8.57
C ASP A 66 3.31 3.51 -8.91
N LEU A 67 2.71 4.15 -7.90
CA LEU A 67 2.01 5.44 -8.04
C LEU A 67 2.99 6.63 -8.09
N ALA A 68 4.22 6.46 -7.58
CA ALA A 68 5.26 7.48 -7.55
C ALA A 68 6.62 6.94 -8.08
N PRO A 69 6.69 6.50 -9.36
CA PRO A 69 7.83 5.72 -9.87
C PRO A 69 9.17 6.45 -9.81
N ALA A 70 9.20 7.76 -10.01
CA ALA A 70 10.42 8.55 -9.91
C ALA A 70 10.99 8.60 -8.48
N LEU A 71 10.11 8.70 -7.48
CA LEU A 71 10.49 8.67 -6.07
C LEU A 71 10.91 7.26 -5.67
N ALA A 72 10.17 6.25 -6.13
CA ALA A 72 10.47 4.84 -5.90
C ALA A 72 11.84 4.44 -6.46
N ALA A 73 12.19 4.91 -7.65
CA ALA A 73 13.49 4.65 -8.28
C ALA A 73 14.63 5.24 -7.43
N LYS A 74 14.52 6.50 -7.00
CA LYS A 74 15.51 7.14 -6.11
C LYS A 74 15.65 6.40 -4.78
N TYR A 75 14.54 5.96 -4.20
CA TYR A 75 14.54 5.18 -2.97
C TYR A 75 15.26 3.84 -3.17
N LYS A 76 14.95 3.12 -4.24
CA LYS A 76 15.57 1.83 -4.56
C LYS A 76 17.07 1.96 -4.84
N GLU A 77 17.50 3.00 -5.55
CA GLU A 77 18.91 3.31 -5.78
C GLU A 77 19.66 3.55 -4.47
N LYS A 78 19.06 4.32 -3.54
CA LYS A 78 19.70 4.68 -2.28
C LYS A 78 19.74 3.54 -1.26
N TYR A 79 18.68 2.74 -1.17
CA TYR A 79 18.48 1.78 -0.08
C TYR A 79 18.51 0.31 -0.52
N GLY A 80 18.60 0.03 -1.83
CA GLY A 80 18.68 -1.33 -2.36
C GLY A 80 17.38 -2.14 -2.27
N THR A 81 16.28 -1.54 -1.85
CA THR A 81 14.96 -2.18 -1.70
C THR A 81 13.87 -1.27 -2.23
N PHE A 82 12.72 -1.82 -2.62
CA PHE A 82 11.59 -0.99 -3.03
C PHE A 82 11.05 -0.16 -1.87
N MET A 83 10.39 0.95 -2.22
CA MET A 83 9.78 1.87 -1.28
C MET A 83 8.47 1.26 -0.75
N THR A 84 8.44 0.80 0.50
CA THR A 84 7.21 0.23 1.09
C THR A 84 6.17 1.33 1.35
N HIS A 85 4.92 0.95 1.58
CA HIS A 85 3.87 1.94 1.86
C HIS A 85 4.18 2.80 3.08
N GLU A 86 4.91 2.27 4.08
CA GLU A 86 5.24 2.99 5.31
C GLU A 86 6.15 4.18 4.99
N VAL A 87 7.12 3.98 4.10
CA VAL A 87 8.00 5.05 3.63
C VAL A 87 7.18 6.15 2.96
N ILE A 88 6.20 5.77 2.14
CA ILE A 88 5.35 6.73 1.43
C ILE A 88 4.48 7.51 2.42
N MET A 89 3.79 6.81 3.32
CA MET A 89 2.87 7.43 4.27
C MET A 89 3.60 8.30 5.30
N TYR A 90 4.66 7.80 5.92
CA TYR A 90 5.42 8.58 6.90
C TYR A 90 6.22 9.70 6.25
N GLY A 91 6.73 9.49 5.04
CA GLY A 91 7.34 10.56 4.25
C GLY A 91 6.33 11.68 3.96
N ALA A 92 5.12 11.33 3.53
CA ALA A 92 4.05 12.30 3.25
C ALA A 92 3.57 13.01 4.51
N ALA A 93 3.43 12.29 5.62
CA ALA A 93 3.03 12.86 6.91
C ALA A 93 4.09 13.85 7.44
N LEU A 94 5.37 13.49 7.34
CA LEU A 94 6.48 14.35 7.76
C LEU A 94 6.58 15.62 6.89
N GLU A 95 6.47 15.47 5.57
CA GLU A 95 6.48 16.59 4.63
C GLU A 95 5.31 17.55 4.88
N HIS A 96 4.13 17.00 5.13
CA HIS A 96 2.94 17.77 5.48
C HIS A 96 3.12 18.53 6.80
N MET A 97 3.62 17.86 7.85
CA MET A 97 3.87 18.48 9.14
C MET A 97 4.91 19.61 9.06
N ALA A 98 6.02 19.38 8.35
CA ALA A 98 7.06 20.40 8.17
C ALA A 98 6.51 21.65 7.47
N LYS A 99 5.76 21.46 6.38
CA LYS A 99 5.14 22.56 5.64
C LYS A 99 4.07 23.30 6.45
N ALA A 100 3.31 22.60 7.27
CA ALA A 100 2.33 23.19 8.17
C ALA A 100 3.00 24.05 9.25
N ILE A 101 4.12 23.59 9.82
CA ILE A 101 4.92 24.36 10.79
C ILE A 101 5.47 25.65 10.14
N ASP A 102 6.02 25.53 8.92
CA ASP A 102 6.51 26.70 8.16
C ASP A 102 5.39 27.71 7.88
N THR A 103 4.17 27.22 7.66
CA THR A 103 2.98 28.04 7.42
C THR A 103 2.49 28.71 8.71
N ALA A 104 2.45 27.97 9.82
CA ALA A 104 2.01 28.48 11.12
C ALA A 104 2.92 29.57 11.67
N LYS A 105 4.22 29.53 11.31
CA LYS A 105 5.27 30.45 11.82
C LYS A 105 5.22 30.59 13.35
N SER A 106 4.91 29.48 14.01
CA SER A 106 4.66 29.44 15.44
C SER A 106 5.15 28.12 16.03
N ARG A 107 5.42 28.15 17.34
CA ARG A 107 5.70 26.97 18.16
C ARG A 107 4.51 26.57 19.03
N ASP A 108 3.41 27.30 18.90
CA ASP A 108 2.15 27.04 19.59
C ASP A 108 1.49 25.79 18.99
N PRO A 109 1.19 24.75 19.81
CA PRO A 109 0.63 23.50 19.32
C PRO A 109 -0.75 23.67 18.67
N ASP A 110 -1.58 24.60 19.14
CA ASP A 110 -2.91 24.82 18.57
C ASP A 110 -2.79 25.45 17.18
N LYS A 111 -1.86 26.40 17.01
CA LYS A 111 -1.60 27.02 15.70
C LYS A 111 -1.01 26.04 14.70
N ILE A 112 -0.15 25.11 15.16
CA ILE A 112 0.39 24.05 14.30
C ILE A 112 -0.72 23.07 13.90
N ARG A 113 -1.58 22.66 14.85
CA ARG A 113 -2.73 21.80 14.56
C ARG A 113 -3.65 22.45 13.52
N ASP A 114 -4.00 23.72 13.71
CA ASP A 114 -4.84 24.46 12.77
C ASP A 114 -4.21 24.53 11.38
N ALA A 115 -2.90 24.75 11.30
CA ALA A 115 -2.17 24.74 10.03
C ALA A 115 -2.14 23.35 9.37
N ILE A 116 -1.96 22.27 10.13
CA ILE A 116 -2.06 20.89 9.61
C ILE A 116 -3.46 20.64 9.05
N ALA A 117 -4.51 20.99 9.80
CA ALA A 117 -5.88 20.76 9.38
C ALA A 117 -6.26 21.56 8.12
N ALA A 118 -5.74 22.78 7.97
CA ALA A 118 -6.02 23.65 6.83
C ALA A 118 -5.17 23.36 5.59
N LEU A 119 -4.01 22.71 5.75
CA LEU A 119 -3.07 22.49 4.67
C LEU A 119 -3.57 21.38 3.72
N LYS A 120 -3.40 21.63 2.42
CA LYS A 120 -3.57 20.65 1.36
C LYS A 120 -2.32 20.61 0.50
N LEU A 121 -1.61 19.48 0.50
CA LEU A 121 -0.44 19.26 -0.35
C LEU A 121 -0.76 18.22 -1.41
N CYS A 122 -0.47 18.52 -2.68
CA CYS A 122 -0.86 17.69 -3.80
C CYS A 122 0.21 17.64 -4.88
N GLY A 123 0.34 16.50 -5.56
CA GLY A 123 1.11 16.35 -6.79
C GLY A 123 2.63 16.43 -6.66
N GLU A 124 3.15 16.71 -5.47
CA GLU A 124 4.57 16.84 -5.17
C GLU A 124 5.02 15.88 -4.06
N GLY A 125 6.33 15.72 -3.95
CA GLY A 125 6.98 14.96 -2.87
C GLY A 125 6.41 13.56 -2.67
N PHE A 126 6.27 13.18 -1.41
CA PHE A 126 5.67 11.91 -1.00
C PHE A 126 4.15 11.89 -1.14
N ALA A 127 3.49 13.05 -1.09
CA ALA A 127 2.03 13.15 -1.25
C ALA A 127 1.55 12.59 -2.60
N LYS A 128 2.38 12.66 -3.64
CA LYS A 128 2.12 12.03 -4.95
C LYS A 128 1.95 10.50 -4.87
N GLY A 129 2.58 9.85 -3.91
CA GLY A 129 2.50 8.39 -3.72
C GLY A 129 1.29 7.95 -2.89
N ILE A 130 0.60 8.87 -2.22
CA ILE A 130 -0.68 8.59 -1.56
C ILE A 130 -1.75 8.46 -2.65
N PRO A 131 -2.62 7.43 -2.63
CA PRO A 131 -3.78 7.37 -3.50
C PRO A 131 -4.59 8.67 -3.40
N GLY A 132 -5.05 9.22 -4.54
CA GLY A 132 -5.59 10.58 -4.60
C GLY A 132 -4.54 11.69 -4.73
N GLY A 133 -3.26 11.36 -4.64
CA GLY A 133 -2.12 12.25 -4.95
C GLY A 133 -1.98 13.45 -4.02
N CYS A 134 -2.60 13.40 -2.83
CA CYS A 134 -2.68 14.52 -1.91
C CYS A 134 -2.67 14.07 -0.44
N THR A 135 -2.18 14.94 0.43
CA THR A 135 -2.44 14.93 1.87
C THR A 135 -3.32 16.15 2.23
N ALA A 136 -4.55 15.85 2.64
CA ALA A 136 -5.55 16.82 3.09
C ALA A 136 -6.50 16.13 4.06
N PHE A 137 -7.08 16.89 4.98
CA PHE A 137 -7.94 16.37 6.04
C PHE A 137 -9.35 16.97 5.98
N ASP A 138 -10.35 16.20 6.41
CA ASP A 138 -11.70 16.70 6.63
C ASP A 138 -11.89 17.22 8.06
N ALA A 139 -13.10 17.68 8.39
CA ALA A 139 -13.43 18.24 9.71
C ALA A 139 -13.30 17.22 10.86
N THR A 140 -13.23 15.91 10.56
CA THR A 140 -13.02 14.85 11.55
C THR A 140 -11.54 14.49 11.71
N GLY A 141 -10.66 15.06 10.89
CA GLY A 141 -9.23 14.75 10.86
C GLY A 141 -8.87 13.52 10.02
N LEU A 142 -9.83 12.93 9.31
CA LEU A 142 -9.57 11.85 8.35
C LEU A 142 -9.06 12.42 7.04
N SER A 143 -8.34 11.61 6.26
CA SER A 143 -7.94 12.06 4.92
C SER A 143 -9.17 12.31 4.05
N SER A 144 -9.23 13.47 3.39
CA SER A 144 -10.33 13.83 2.50
C SER A 144 -10.11 13.41 1.04
N THR A 145 -8.93 12.87 0.72
CA THR A 145 -8.54 12.52 -0.66
C THR A 145 -8.01 11.10 -0.80
N ALA A 146 -7.48 10.50 0.27
CA ALA A 146 -6.92 9.16 0.20
C ALA A 146 -8.00 8.09 0.15
N TYR A 147 -7.73 7.02 -0.58
CA TYR A 147 -8.58 5.85 -0.70
C TYR A 147 -7.72 4.57 -0.71
N PRO A 148 -8.25 3.43 -0.25
CA PRO A 148 -7.50 2.18 -0.30
C PRO A 148 -7.31 1.72 -1.76
N ILE A 149 -6.17 1.12 -2.03
CA ILE A 149 -5.87 0.45 -3.30
C ILE A 149 -5.74 -1.05 -3.08
N PHE A 150 -5.99 -1.83 -4.12
CA PHE A 150 -5.63 -3.23 -4.16
C PHE A 150 -4.34 -3.39 -4.94
N VAL A 151 -3.46 -4.19 -4.38
CA VAL A 151 -2.19 -4.56 -4.99
C VAL A 151 -2.10 -6.07 -5.14
N GLU A 152 -1.33 -6.51 -6.13
CA GLU A 152 -1.10 -7.91 -6.45
C GLU A 152 0.40 -8.15 -6.65
N TRP A 153 0.92 -9.20 -6.00
CA TRP A 153 2.28 -9.63 -6.23
C TRP A 153 2.45 -10.23 -7.63
N ARG A 154 3.49 -9.75 -8.32
CA ARG A 154 3.91 -10.11 -9.68
C ARG A 154 5.39 -10.46 -9.67
N GLY A 155 5.71 -11.73 -9.45
CA GLY A 155 7.07 -12.15 -9.19
C GLY A 155 7.66 -11.40 -7.98
N ALA A 156 8.65 -10.53 -8.23
CA ALA A 156 9.31 -9.74 -7.19
C ALA A 156 8.69 -8.34 -6.97
N ASP A 157 7.74 -7.92 -7.79
CA ASP A 157 7.11 -6.60 -7.74
C ASP A 157 5.69 -6.64 -7.21
N LEU A 158 5.23 -5.51 -6.67
CA LEU A 158 3.88 -5.32 -6.16
C LEU A 158 3.15 -4.30 -7.03
N VAL A 159 2.08 -4.73 -7.69
CA VAL A 159 1.40 -3.93 -8.73
C VAL A 159 0.02 -3.52 -8.25
N THR A 160 -0.30 -2.23 -8.37
CA THR A 160 -1.63 -1.68 -8.11
C THR A 160 -2.59 -2.13 -9.21
N VAL A 161 -3.69 -2.80 -8.83
CA VAL A 161 -4.65 -3.41 -9.75
C VAL A 161 -6.08 -2.86 -9.63
N TYR A 162 -6.39 -2.15 -8.54
CA TYR A 162 -7.67 -1.47 -8.35
C TYR A 162 -7.50 -0.29 -7.36
N PRO A 163 -8.25 0.82 -7.49
CA PRO A 163 -9.33 1.08 -8.45
C PRO A 163 -8.81 1.28 -9.87
N PHE A 164 -9.66 1.00 -10.87
CA PHE A 164 -9.25 0.90 -12.27
C PHE A 164 -8.67 2.20 -12.83
N GLU A 165 -9.08 3.35 -12.29
CA GLU A 165 -8.58 4.67 -12.68
C GLU A 165 -7.10 4.87 -12.32
N THR A 166 -6.59 4.13 -11.32
CA THR A 166 -5.19 4.22 -10.86
C THR A 166 -4.41 2.92 -10.98
N ALA A 167 -5.06 1.85 -11.43
CA ALA A 167 -4.43 0.57 -11.70
C ALA A 167 -3.30 0.70 -12.71
N LYS A 168 -2.20 -0.02 -12.47
CA LYS A 168 -1.06 -0.15 -13.39
C LYS A 168 -1.14 -1.39 -14.26
N ALA A 169 -1.96 -2.36 -13.86
CA ALA A 169 -2.35 -3.50 -14.66
C ALA A 169 -3.72 -4.02 -14.19
N ALA A 170 -4.38 -4.81 -15.03
CA ALA A 170 -5.54 -5.58 -14.60
C ALA A 170 -5.10 -6.68 -13.60
N ALA A 171 -5.98 -6.99 -12.65
CA ALA A 171 -5.80 -8.10 -11.73
C ALA A 171 -5.73 -9.43 -12.51
N ARG A 172 -5.00 -10.41 -12.00
CA ARG A 172 -4.98 -11.76 -12.58
C ARG A 172 -5.24 -12.81 -11.53
N TRP A 173 -5.92 -13.86 -11.93
CA TRP A 173 -6.14 -15.01 -11.07
C TRP A 173 -6.10 -16.28 -11.91
N ASN A 174 -5.29 -17.26 -11.50
CA ASN A 174 -5.13 -18.54 -12.20
C ASN A 174 -4.83 -18.38 -13.71
N GLY A 175 -3.92 -17.47 -14.06
CA GLY A 175 -3.52 -17.21 -15.45
C GLY A 175 -4.56 -16.45 -16.29
N LYS A 176 -5.69 -16.04 -15.70
CA LYS A 176 -6.72 -15.23 -16.36
C LYS A 176 -6.66 -13.79 -15.88
N THR A 177 -6.81 -12.85 -16.80
CA THR A 177 -7.05 -11.44 -16.48
C THR A 177 -8.49 -11.28 -15.98
N LEU A 178 -8.66 -10.57 -14.87
CA LEU A 178 -9.96 -10.16 -14.36
C LEU A 178 -10.30 -8.80 -14.97
N ASN A 179 -11.48 -8.70 -15.60
CA ASN A 179 -11.96 -7.52 -16.30
C ASN A 179 -13.15 -6.91 -15.56
#